data_AF-A0A919ZZ77-F1
#
_entry.id   AF-A0A919ZZ77-F1
#
_cell.length_a   1.000
_cell.length_b   1.000
_cell.length_c   1.000
_cell.angle_alpha   90.00
_cell.angle_beta   90.00
_cell.angle_gamma   90.00
#
_symmetry.space_group_name_H-M   'P 1'
#
loop_
_entity.id
_entity.type
_entity.pdbx_description
1 polymer ?
#
loop_
_entity_poly.entity_id
_entity_poly.type
_entity_poly.pdbx_seq_one_letter_code
_entity_poly.pdbx_strand_id
1 'polypeptide(L)'
;MENSPQYLFLASGVKNGEGFWIVGVKNCDENILEDKNLLDCHRKELIGNESAKDILLAINLNINNLLNELRNKNYLIERPSMGISFDIPLDLLENIFDFWLDIYKNQEAWETCLGLLKVRKRISLTNLIESESLKGNSKKWAIKIETLHTYVPNSLKIEKLNDPMWK
;
A
#
# COMPACT_ATOMS: atom_id res chain seq x y z
N MET A 1 -4.17 27.03 -10.96
CA MET A 1 -3.48 25.95 -11.69
C MET A 1 -4.56 25.04 -12.23
N GLU A 2 -4.66 24.89 -13.54
CA GLU A 2 -5.61 23.94 -14.14
C GLU A 2 -5.26 22.53 -13.65
N ASN A 3 -6.29 21.74 -13.32
CA ASN A 3 -6.14 20.31 -13.01
C ASN A 3 -5.67 19.60 -14.27
N SER A 4 -4.36 19.50 -14.46
CA SER A 4 -3.80 18.72 -15.57
C SER A 4 -4.12 17.24 -15.34
N PRO A 5 -4.56 16.51 -16.38
CA PRO A 5 -4.76 15.08 -16.29
C PRO A 5 -3.42 14.36 -16.02
N GLN A 6 -3.46 13.41 -15.09
CA GLN A 6 -2.35 12.54 -14.75
C GLN A 6 -2.79 11.09 -14.78
N TYR A 7 -1.86 10.19 -15.10
CA TYR A 7 -2.04 8.77 -14.85
C TYR A 7 -1.51 8.43 -13.47
N LEU A 8 -2.39 7.94 -12.61
CA LEU A 8 -2.01 7.16 -11.44
C LEU A 8 -1.86 5.70 -11.88
N PHE A 9 -0.74 5.07 -11.55
CA PHE A 9 -0.44 3.73 -12.01
C PHE A 9 0.19 2.85 -10.94
N LEU A 10 0.03 1.54 -11.09
CA LEU A 10 0.78 0.48 -10.41
C LEU A 10 1.56 -0.28 -11.49
N ALA A 11 2.87 -0.38 -11.33
CA ALA A 11 3.75 -1.05 -12.28
C ALA A 11 4.78 -1.94 -11.57
N SER A 12 5.31 -2.91 -12.31
CA SER A 12 6.53 -3.62 -11.96
C SER A 12 7.74 -2.93 -12.58
N GLY A 13 8.89 -3.14 -11.96
CA GLY A 13 10.16 -2.66 -12.48
C GLY A 13 11.34 -3.50 -12.01
N VAL A 14 12.47 -3.30 -12.67
CA VAL A 14 13.77 -3.88 -12.29
C VAL A 14 14.84 -2.81 -12.36
N LYS A 15 15.63 -2.69 -11.29
CA LYS A 15 16.79 -1.79 -11.23
C LYS A 15 17.96 -2.53 -10.61
N ASN A 16 19.09 -2.56 -11.30
CA ASN A 16 20.31 -3.26 -10.85
C ASN A 16 20.07 -4.74 -10.47
N GLY A 17 19.13 -5.43 -11.14
CA GLY A 17 18.77 -6.81 -10.84
C GLY A 17 17.77 -6.99 -9.69
N GLU A 18 17.35 -5.91 -9.03
CA GLU A 18 16.33 -5.91 -7.97
C GLU A 18 14.96 -5.63 -8.57
N GLY A 19 14.00 -6.54 -8.35
CA GLY A 19 12.60 -6.37 -8.74
C GLY A 19 11.81 -5.55 -7.73
N PHE A 20 10.92 -4.68 -8.21
CA PHE A 20 10.09 -3.86 -7.34
C PHE A 20 8.72 -3.53 -7.95
N TRP A 21 7.73 -3.35 -7.09
CA TRP A 21 6.48 -2.68 -7.44
C TRP A 21 6.60 -1.18 -7.23
N ILE A 22 5.87 -0.39 -8.00
CA ILE A 22 5.77 1.05 -7.79
C ILE A 22 4.36 1.54 -8.04
N VAL A 23 3.87 2.37 -7.12
CA VAL A 23 2.69 3.21 -7.37
C VAL A 23 3.20 4.62 -7.62
N GLY A 24 2.80 5.20 -8.76
CA GLY A 24 3.33 6.49 -9.20
C GLY A 24 2.30 7.32 -9.95
N VAL A 25 2.66 8.58 -10.18
CA VAL A 25 1.92 9.50 -11.03
C VAL A 25 2.79 9.93 -12.19
N LYS A 26 2.20 10.03 -13.38
CA LYS A 26 2.87 10.53 -14.59
C LYS A 26 1.92 11.42 -15.38
N ASN A 27 2.44 12.38 -16.13
CA ASN A 27 1.60 13.19 -17.01
C ASN A 27 0.94 12.30 -18.08
N CYS A 28 -0.29 12.62 -18.47
CA CYS A 28 -1.03 11.79 -19.43
C CYS A 28 -0.40 11.73 -20.82
N ASP A 29 0.40 12.74 -21.17
CA ASP A 29 1.07 12.85 -22.47
C ASP A 29 2.36 12.01 -22.52
N GLU A 30 2.83 11.51 -21.38
CA GLU A 30 4.06 10.71 -21.30
C GLU A 30 3.72 9.21 -21.27
N ASN A 31 4.49 8.41 -22.01
CA ASN A 31 4.36 6.97 -21.92
C ASN A 31 5.02 6.47 -20.61
N ILE A 32 4.26 5.75 -19.78
CA ILE A 32 4.76 5.19 -18.50
C ILE A 32 6.00 4.33 -18.76
N LEU A 33 5.99 3.51 -19.81
CA LEU A 33 7.05 2.56 -20.15
C LEU A 33 8.27 3.19 -20.86
N GLU A 34 8.34 4.51 -20.99
CA GLU A 34 9.60 5.19 -21.37
C GLU A 34 10.64 5.15 -20.25
N ASP A 35 10.22 4.92 -19.00
CA ASP A 35 11.16 4.66 -17.91
C ASP A 35 11.77 3.26 -18.09
N LYS A 36 13.07 3.21 -18.35
CA LYS A 36 13.84 1.98 -18.58
C LYS A 36 13.82 1.01 -17.42
N ASN A 37 13.47 1.46 -16.21
CA ASN A 37 13.37 0.60 -15.04
C ASN A 37 11.98 -0.05 -14.92
N LEU A 38 10.96 0.41 -15.64
CA LEU A 38 9.61 -0.17 -15.58
C LEU A 38 9.46 -1.28 -16.62
N LEU A 39 8.73 -2.33 -16.24
CA LEU A 39 8.51 -3.50 -17.10
C LEU A 39 7.05 -3.53 -17.55
N ASP A 40 6.12 -3.75 -16.62
CA ASP A 40 4.70 -3.90 -16.92
C ASP A 40 3.84 -2.98 -16.06
N CYS A 41 2.75 -2.48 -16.64
CA CYS A 41 1.75 -1.69 -15.95
C CYS A 41 0.53 -2.56 -15.62
N HIS A 42 0.21 -2.70 -14.33
CA HIS A 42 -0.84 -3.57 -13.81
C HIS A 42 -2.14 -2.83 -13.49
N ARG A 43 -2.04 -1.58 -13.04
CA ARG A 43 -3.18 -0.64 -12.92
C ARG A 43 -2.81 0.71 -13.49
N LYS A 44 -3.79 1.38 -14.10
CA LYS A 44 -3.63 2.72 -14.66
C LYS A 44 -4.99 3.41 -14.70
N GLU A 45 -5.07 4.59 -14.10
CA GLU A 45 -6.29 5.41 -14.10
C GLU A 45 -5.96 6.87 -14.45
N LEU A 46 -6.82 7.50 -15.26
CA LEU A 46 -6.71 8.92 -15.62
C LEU A 46 -7.46 9.78 -14.60
N ILE A 47 -6.72 10.61 -13.85
CA ILE A 47 -7.29 11.43 -12.78
C ILE A 47 -6.69 12.85 -12.78
N GLY A 48 -7.36 13.81 -12.15
CA GLY A 48 -6.81 15.16 -12.01
C GLY A 48 -5.58 15.19 -11.10
N ASN A 49 -4.61 16.07 -11.39
CA ASN A 49 -3.35 16.21 -10.66
C ASN A 49 -3.50 16.23 -9.12
N GLU A 50 -4.40 17.05 -8.57
CA GLU A 50 -4.59 17.13 -7.11
C GLU A 50 -5.17 15.83 -6.56
N SER A 51 -6.15 15.24 -7.25
CA SER A 51 -6.69 13.92 -6.90
C SER A 51 -5.62 12.83 -6.95
N ALA A 52 -4.69 12.91 -7.91
CA ALA A 52 -3.58 11.97 -8.01
C ALA A 52 -2.65 12.01 -6.82
N LYS A 53 -2.31 13.21 -6.36
CA LYS A 53 -1.50 13.40 -5.15
C LYS A 53 -2.19 12.85 -3.92
N ASP A 54 -3.48 13.15 -3.75
CA ASP A 54 -4.25 12.71 -2.59
C ASP A 54 -4.36 11.17 -2.53
N ILE A 55 -4.74 10.54 -3.64
CA ILE A 55 -4.89 9.09 -3.73
C ILE A 55 -3.53 8.39 -3.55
N LEU A 56 -2.48 8.90 -4.21
CA LEU A 56 -1.13 8.38 -4.05
C LEU A 56 -0.66 8.47 -2.59
N LEU A 57 -0.96 9.57 -1.90
CA LEU A 57 -0.63 9.74 -0.48
C LEU A 57 -1.32 8.68 0.40
N ALA A 58 -2.60 8.41 0.15
CA ALA A 58 -3.34 7.41 0.91
C ALA A 58 -2.83 5.98 0.66
N ILE A 59 -2.56 5.63 -0.60
CA ILE A 59 -1.95 4.35 -0.98
C ILE A 59 -0.58 4.19 -0.31
N ASN A 60 0.28 5.21 -0.39
CA ASN A 60 1.60 5.18 0.25
C ASN A 60 1.49 5.06 1.76
N LEU A 61 0.56 5.76 2.41
CA LEU A 61 0.34 5.62 3.85
C LEU A 61 -0.11 4.21 4.22
N ASN A 62 -0.99 3.60 3.42
CA ASN A 62 -1.47 2.23 3.64
C ASN A 62 -0.33 1.21 3.51
N ILE A 63 0.47 1.31 2.46
CA ILE A 63 1.59 0.38 2.22
C ILE A 63 2.65 0.56 3.32
N ASN A 64 2.95 1.79 3.71
CA ASN A 64 3.89 2.06 4.80
C ASN A 64 3.39 1.49 6.14
N ASN A 65 2.10 1.60 6.45
CA ASN A 65 1.54 0.99 7.65
C ASN A 65 1.70 -0.53 7.62
N LEU A 66 1.35 -1.19 6.51
CA LEU A 66 1.54 -2.62 6.31
C LEU A 66 3.00 -3.04 6.51
N LEU A 67 3.95 -2.39 5.83
CA LEU A 67 5.37 -2.72 5.92
C LEU A 67 5.92 -2.52 7.35
N ASN A 68 5.45 -1.50 8.06
CA ASN A 68 5.83 -1.28 9.45
C ASN A 68 5.30 -2.37 10.38
N GLU A 69 4.05 -2.83 10.18
CA GLU A 69 3.50 -3.94 10.96
C GLU A 69 4.26 -5.25 10.72
N LEU A 70 4.60 -5.54 9.46
CA LEU A 70 5.38 -6.72 9.12
C LEU A 70 6.78 -6.66 9.74
N ARG A 71 7.41 -5.48 9.73
CA ARG A 71 8.68 -5.24 10.41
C ARG A 71 8.57 -5.45 11.93
N ASN A 72 7.52 -4.93 12.56
CA ASN A 72 7.29 -5.07 14.00
C ASN A 72 7.05 -6.53 14.41
N LYS A 73 6.49 -7.35 13.51
CA LYS A 73 6.33 -8.80 13.68
C LYS A 73 7.58 -9.60 13.27
N ASN A 74 8.71 -8.93 13.00
CA ASN A 74 9.97 -9.54 12.59
C ASN A 74 9.91 -10.36 11.28
N TYR A 75 9.03 -10.04 10.35
CA TYR A 75 9.08 -10.64 9.01
C TYR A 75 10.30 -10.15 8.21
N LEU A 76 10.88 -11.03 7.40
CA LEU A 76 11.88 -10.68 6.40
C LEU A 76 11.17 -10.19 5.16
N ILE A 77 11.36 -8.90 4.84
CA ILE A 77 10.91 -8.30 3.59
C ILE A 77 12.14 -7.64 2.99
N GLU A 78 12.49 -8.05 1.77
CA GLU A 78 13.53 -7.42 0.98
C GLU A 78 13.23 -5.93 0.81
N ARG A 79 14.27 -5.12 0.71
CA ARG A 79 14.13 -3.68 0.53
C ARG A 79 14.86 -3.32 -0.75
N PRO A 80 14.17 -3.35 -1.90
CA PRO A 80 14.77 -2.93 -3.14
C PRO A 80 15.22 -1.48 -3.03
N SER A 81 16.24 -1.11 -3.80
CA SER A 81 16.74 0.27 -3.87
C SER A 81 15.71 1.27 -4.39
N MET A 82 14.61 0.78 -4.96
CA MET A 82 13.49 1.56 -5.48
C MET A 82 12.18 0.81 -5.25
N GLY A 83 11.10 1.53 -4.94
CA GLY A 83 9.76 0.95 -4.87
C GLY A 83 9.50 0.03 -3.67
N ILE A 84 8.60 -0.92 -3.87
CA ILE A 84 8.07 -1.86 -2.88
C ILE A 84 8.55 -3.28 -3.24
N SER A 85 8.87 -4.08 -2.23
CA SER A 85 9.32 -5.46 -2.44
C SER A 85 8.30 -6.34 -3.17
N PHE A 86 8.79 -7.23 -4.03
CA PHE A 86 8.02 -8.33 -4.61
C PHE A 86 7.58 -9.39 -3.58
N ASP A 87 8.09 -9.34 -2.36
CA ASP A 87 7.53 -10.10 -1.23
C ASP A 87 6.11 -9.67 -0.87
N ILE A 88 5.68 -8.48 -1.32
CA ILE A 88 4.30 -8.05 -1.24
C ILE A 88 3.56 -8.54 -2.49
N PRO A 89 2.49 -9.35 -2.33
CA PRO A 89 1.73 -9.85 -3.47
C PRO A 89 1.10 -8.72 -4.31
N LEU A 90 1.09 -8.90 -5.63
CA LEU A 90 0.51 -7.93 -6.56
C LEU A 90 -0.98 -7.71 -6.30
N ASP A 91 -1.75 -8.78 -6.04
CA ASP A 91 -3.18 -8.71 -5.75
C ASP A 91 -3.49 -7.85 -4.53
N LEU A 92 -2.63 -7.87 -3.50
CA LEU A 92 -2.76 -6.97 -2.36
C LEU A 92 -2.56 -5.51 -2.76
N LEU A 93 -1.57 -5.22 -3.59
CA LEU A 93 -1.31 -3.85 -4.07
C LEU A 93 -2.43 -3.35 -4.98
N GLU A 94 -2.97 -4.21 -5.86
CA GLU A 94 -4.15 -3.91 -6.66
C GLU A 94 -5.37 -3.64 -5.79
N ASN A 95 -5.61 -4.44 -4.75
CA ASN A 95 -6.71 -4.22 -3.81
C ASN A 95 -6.58 -2.88 -3.05
N ILE A 96 -5.36 -2.51 -2.63
CA ILE A 96 -5.10 -1.20 -2.00
C ILE A 96 -5.36 -0.07 -3.00
N PHE A 97 -4.86 -0.22 -4.23
CA PHE A 97 -5.03 0.76 -5.31
C PHE A 97 -6.52 0.99 -5.60
N ASP A 98 -7.25 -0.08 -5.90
CA ASP A 98 -8.66 -0.05 -6.28
C ASP A 98 -9.53 0.48 -5.13
N PHE A 99 -9.20 0.13 -3.87
CA PHE A 99 -9.89 0.66 -2.69
C PHE A 99 -9.77 2.17 -2.61
N TRP A 100 -8.56 2.73 -2.65
CA TRP A 100 -8.38 4.17 -2.49
C TRP A 100 -8.94 4.97 -3.67
N LEU A 101 -8.88 4.40 -4.88
CA LEU A 101 -9.50 5.00 -6.06
C LEU A 101 -11.03 5.05 -5.93
N ASP A 102 -11.67 3.98 -5.46
CA ASP A 102 -13.12 3.94 -5.28
C ASP A 102 -13.59 4.86 -4.15
N ILE A 103 -12.86 4.84 -3.03
CA ILE A 103 -13.20 5.63 -1.84
C ILE A 103 -13.09 7.13 -2.10
N TYR A 104 -12.14 7.57 -2.94
CA TYR A 104 -11.98 8.99 -3.28
C TYR A 104 -13.23 9.59 -3.95
N LYS A 105 -14.09 8.78 -4.58
CA LYS A 105 -15.34 9.23 -5.21
C LYS A 105 -16.39 9.72 -4.20
N ASN A 106 -16.24 9.39 -2.91
CA ASN A 106 -17.16 9.77 -1.84
C ASN A 106 -16.39 10.48 -0.72
N GLN A 107 -16.60 11.79 -0.58
CA GLN A 107 -15.88 12.62 0.38
C GLN A 107 -16.01 12.15 1.84
N GLU A 108 -17.21 11.77 2.27
CA GLU A 108 -17.44 11.30 3.66
C GLU A 108 -16.70 9.98 3.90
N ALA A 109 -16.76 9.05 2.94
CA ALA A 109 -16.03 7.79 3.03
C ALA A 109 -14.51 8.01 2.98
N TRP A 110 -14.03 8.92 2.15
CA TRP A 110 -12.63 9.31 2.04
C TRP A 110 -12.07 9.83 3.35
N GLU A 111 -12.71 10.85 3.93
CA GLU A 111 -12.29 11.44 5.20
C GLU A 111 -12.31 10.42 6.33
N THR A 112 -13.37 9.60 6.39
CA THR A 112 -13.50 8.54 7.40
C THR A 112 -12.39 7.49 7.26
N CYS A 113 -12.16 6.99 6.04
CA CYS A 113 -11.14 5.97 5.79
C CYS A 113 -9.73 6.50 6.06
N LEU A 114 -9.44 7.73 5.64
CA LEU A 114 -8.15 8.35 5.88
C LEU A 114 -7.91 8.59 7.39
N GLY A 115 -8.94 8.99 8.12
CA GLY A 115 -8.89 9.11 9.58
C GLY A 115 -8.59 7.77 10.25
N LEU A 116 -9.30 6.71 9.87
CA LEU A 116 -9.08 5.35 10.36
C LEU A 116 -7.68 4.84 10.02
N LEU A 117 -7.17 5.09 8.81
CA LEU A 117 -5.82 4.69 8.40
C LEU A 117 -4.74 5.38 9.26
N LYS A 118 -4.96 6.65 9.63
CA LYS A 118 -4.06 7.40 10.54
C LYS A 118 -4.12 6.87 11.98
N VAL A 119 -5.30 6.46 12.46
CA VAL A 119 -5.46 5.80 13.77
C VAL A 119 -4.75 4.45 13.75
N ARG A 120 -4.91 3.68 12.67
CA ARG A 120 -4.32 2.36 12.48
C ARG A 120 -2.80 2.35 12.65
N LYS A 121 -2.13 3.40 12.17
CA LYS A 121 -0.69 3.60 12.38
C LYS A 121 -0.25 3.55 13.85
N ARG A 122 -1.15 3.88 14.78
CA ARG A 122 -0.88 3.97 16.23
C ARG A 122 -1.39 2.75 17.00
N ILE A 123 -2.56 2.24 16.63
CA ILE A 123 -3.24 1.12 17.30
C ILE A 123 -3.94 0.25 16.27
N SER A 124 -3.96 -1.07 16.49
CA SER A 124 -4.77 -1.96 15.66
C SER A 124 -6.25 -1.57 15.76
N LEU A 125 -6.94 -1.43 14.62
CA LEU A 125 -8.37 -1.17 14.62
C LEU A 125 -9.16 -2.42 15.04
N THR A 126 -8.57 -3.62 15.00
CA THR A 126 -9.18 -4.85 15.53
C THR A 126 -9.69 -4.65 16.95
N ASN A 127 -8.87 -4.06 17.82
CA ASN A 127 -9.24 -3.78 19.20
C ASN A 127 -10.46 -2.86 19.30
N LEU A 128 -10.56 -1.85 18.43
CA LEU A 128 -11.68 -0.90 18.39
C LEU A 128 -12.96 -1.51 17.79
N ILE A 129 -12.80 -2.46 16.87
CA ILE A 129 -13.90 -3.21 16.26
C ILE A 129 -14.49 -4.19 17.27
N GLU A 130 -13.64 -4.90 18.01
CA GLU A 130 -14.01 -5.89 19.03
C GLU A 130 -14.59 -5.24 20.30
N SER A 131 -14.07 -4.07 20.70
CA SER A 131 -14.60 -3.32 21.86
C SER A 131 -15.93 -2.60 21.59
N GLU A 132 -16.55 -2.83 20.43
CA GLU A 132 -17.77 -2.16 19.93
C GLU A 132 -17.72 -0.62 20.00
N SER A 133 -16.51 -0.06 20.06
CA SER A 133 -16.29 1.39 20.18
C SER A 133 -16.56 2.12 18.86
N LEU A 134 -16.50 1.40 17.74
CA LEU A 134 -16.91 1.89 16.42
C LEU A 134 -18.34 1.46 16.11
N LYS A 135 -19.15 2.39 15.60
CA LYS A 135 -20.55 2.16 15.20
C LYS A 135 -20.80 2.60 13.75
N GLY A 136 -21.85 2.05 13.14
CA GLY A 136 -22.32 2.42 11.80
C GLY A 136 -21.24 2.29 10.72
N ASN A 137 -21.16 3.31 9.85
CA ASN A 137 -20.22 3.34 8.72
C ASN A 137 -18.75 3.26 9.17
N SER A 138 -18.39 3.84 10.31
CA SER A 138 -17.01 3.78 10.83
C SER A 138 -16.56 2.36 11.13
N LYS A 139 -17.45 1.50 11.67
CA LYS A 139 -17.15 0.07 11.89
C LYS A 139 -16.96 -0.66 10.57
N LYS A 140 -17.85 -0.42 9.60
CA LYS A 140 -17.76 -0.99 8.25
C LYS A 140 -16.45 -0.64 7.56
N TRP A 141 -16.03 0.63 7.63
CA TRP A 141 -14.78 1.10 7.03
C TRP A 141 -13.54 0.58 7.77
N ALA A 142 -13.58 0.51 9.09
CA ALA A 142 -12.47 -0.05 9.88
C ALA A 142 -12.20 -1.51 9.53
N ILE A 143 -13.25 -2.33 9.35
CA ILE A 143 -13.10 -3.72 8.91
C ILE A 143 -12.40 -3.79 7.54
N LYS A 144 -12.84 -2.99 6.56
CA LYS A 144 -12.21 -2.96 5.23
C LYS A 144 -10.74 -2.55 5.28
N ILE A 145 -10.40 -1.53 6.07
CA ILE A 145 -9.02 -1.08 6.25
C ILE A 145 -8.17 -2.17 6.90
N GLU A 146 -8.70 -2.88 7.91
CA GLU A 146 -7.98 -4.00 8.50
C GLU A 146 -7.72 -5.12 7.50
N THR A 147 -8.69 -5.46 6.64
CA THR A 147 -8.49 -6.44 5.56
C THR A 147 -7.33 -6.08 4.63
N LEU A 148 -7.10 -4.79 4.34
CA LEU A 148 -5.95 -4.34 3.54
C LEU A 148 -4.60 -4.53 4.25
N HIS A 149 -4.60 -4.96 5.51
CA HIS A 149 -3.41 -5.20 6.32
C HIS A 149 -3.34 -6.61 6.91
N THR A 150 -4.21 -7.54 6.48
CA THR A 150 -4.18 -8.93 6.96
C THR A 150 -3.08 -9.78 6.33
N TYR A 151 -2.29 -9.23 5.40
CA TYR A 151 -1.21 -9.98 4.75
C TYR A 151 -0.17 -10.46 5.77
N VAL A 152 0.24 -11.71 5.62
CA VAL A 152 1.25 -12.38 6.42
C VAL A 152 2.20 -13.12 5.48
N PRO A 153 3.48 -12.71 5.40
CA PRO A 153 4.49 -13.41 4.61
C PRO A 153 4.75 -14.83 5.12
N ASN A 154 5.23 -15.71 4.23
CA ASN A 154 5.55 -17.10 4.57
C ASN A 154 6.77 -17.25 5.50
N SER A 155 7.62 -16.23 5.63
CA SER A 155 8.89 -16.33 6.36
C SER A 155 9.03 -15.29 7.49
N LEU A 156 8.99 -15.78 8.73
CA LEU A 156 9.41 -15.04 9.92
C LEU A 156 10.95 -15.03 10.01
N LYS A 157 11.56 -13.96 10.53
CA LYS A 157 12.90 -14.09 11.12
C LYS A 157 12.78 -15.04 12.30
N ILE A 158 13.14 -16.30 12.09
CA ILE A 158 13.66 -17.09 13.20
C ILE A 158 14.98 -16.40 13.52
N GLU A 159 15.05 -15.66 14.64
CA GLU A 159 16.34 -15.40 15.26
C GLU A 159 16.95 -16.79 15.48
N LYS A 160 17.85 -17.20 14.60
CA LYS A 160 18.70 -18.35 14.87
C LYS A 160 19.42 -17.99 16.16
N LEU A 161 18.96 -18.56 17.28
CA LEU A 161 19.84 -18.87 18.40
C LEU A 161 21.03 -19.58 17.74
N ASN A 162 22.19 -18.92 17.78
CA ASN A 162 23.45 -19.49 17.35
C ASN A 162 23.76 -20.68 18.26
N ASP A 163 23.07 -21.79 18.09
CA ASP A 163 23.50 -23.06 18.64
C ASP A 163 24.61 -23.55 17.71
N PRO A 164 25.84 -23.74 18.23
CA PRO A 164 26.93 -24.26 17.41
C PRO A 164 26.53 -25.66 16.94
N MET A 165 26.62 -25.90 15.62
CA MET A 165 26.25 -27.16 14.98
C MET A 165 27.19 -28.34 15.32
N TRP A 166 27.98 -28.25 16.38
CA TRP A 166 28.90 -29.30 16.81
C TRP A 166 28.57 -29.66 18.26
N LYS A 167 28.07 -30.87 18.47
CA LYS A 167 28.15 -31.62 19.72
C LYS A 167 29.13 -32.76 19.52
#